data_AF-A0A395CYU2-F1
#
_entry.id   AF-A0A395CYU2-F1
#
_cell.length_a   1.000
_cell.length_b   1.000
_cell.length_c   1.000
_cell.angle_alpha   90.00
_cell.angle_beta   90.00
_cell.angle_gamma   90.00
#
_symmetry.space_group_name_H-M   'P 1'
#
loop_
_entity.id
_entity.type
_entity.pdbx_description
1 polymer ?
#
loop_
_entity_poly.entity_id
_entity_poly.type
_entity_poly.pdbx_seq_one_letter_code
_entity_poly.pdbx_strand_id
1 'polypeptide(L)'
;MTKAQDFHQEIVDRHDKVLIVDFGSQVTQLIARRVREAGVYCEIAPFQSAERAFAEIRPKAVILSGGPCSVTDEGSPRAPQAIFESGAPVLAICYGEQLLAAQLGGGVEGGHHREFGRAAIDVLEDSPLFAGAWEKGGTY
;
A
#
# COMPACT_ATOMS: atom_id res chain seq x y z
N MET A 1 -8.86 14.34 -30.41
CA MET A 1 -7.65 14.29 -29.55
C MET A 1 -6.44 14.38 -30.47
N THR A 2 -5.42 15.16 -30.12
CA THR A 2 -4.28 15.44 -31.03
C THR A 2 -3.17 14.39 -30.88
N LYS A 3 -2.44 14.08 -31.96
CA LYS A 3 -1.32 13.12 -32.00
C LYS A 3 -0.26 13.29 -30.90
N ALA A 4 -0.10 14.50 -30.36
CA ALA A 4 0.83 14.81 -29.27
C ALA A 4 0.31 14.34 -27.89
N GLN A 5 -1.00 14.33 -27.67
CA GLN A 5 -1.62 13.79 -26.45
C GLN A 5 -1.51 12.26 -26.40
N ASP A 6 -1.68 11.59 -27.55
CA ASP A 6 -1.50 10.13 -27.67
C ASP A 6 -0.07 9.70 -27.33
N PHE A 7 0.95 10.39 -27.87
CA PHE A 7 2.34 10.03 -27.61
C PHE A 7 2.76 10.20 -26.14
N HIS A 8 2.24 11.23 -25.47
CA HIS A 8 2.48 11.44 -24.05
C HIS A 8 1.81 10.35 -23.20
N GLN A 9 0.59 9.94 -23.58
CA GLN A 9 -0.13 8.87 -22.91
C GLN A 9 0.59 7.53 -23.05
N GLU A 10 1.07 7.19 -24.25
CA GLU A 10 1.85 5.98 -24.53
C GLU A 10 3.15 5.90 -23.71
N ILE A 11 3.85 7.02 -23.53
CA ILE A 11 5.08 7.08 -22.73
C ILE A 11 4.79 6.92 -21.22
N VAL A 12 3.68 7.51 -20.75
CA VAL A 12 3.23 7.36 -19.36
C VAL A 12 2.84 5.91 -19.06
N ASP A 13 2.21 5.22 -20.02
CA ASP A 13 1.77 3.83 -19.88
C ASP A 13 2.93 2.82 -19.99
N ARG A 14 4.07 3.24 -20.56
CA ARG A 14 5.27 2.41 -20.77
C ARG A 14 6.05 2.07 -19.50
N HIS A 15 5.82 2.75 -18.37
CA HIS A 15 6.54 2.48 -17.13
C HIS A 15 5.61 2.03 -16.02
N ASP A 16 5.92 0.88 -15.42
CA ASP A 16 5.27 0.41 -14.21
C ASP A 16 5.71 1.29 -13.04
N LYS A 17 4.73 1.91 -12.38
CA LYS A 17 4.94 2.85 -11.28
C LYS A 17 4.16 2.40 -10.06
N VAL A 18 4.81 2.45 -8.91
CA VAL A 18 4.18 2.20 -7.61
C VAL A 18 4.10 3.51 -6.82
N LEU A 19 2.94 3.81 -6.28
CA LEU A 19 2.80 4.86 -5.28
C LEU A 19 2.86 4.25 -3.89
N ILE A 20 3.74 4.76 -3.04
CA ILE A 20 3.79 4.41 -1.62
C ILE A 20 3.17 5.58 -0.83
N VAL A 21 2.03 5.32 -0.20
CA VAL A 21 1.39 6.31 0.68
C VAL A 21 1.98 6.17 2.07
N ASP A 22 2.61 7.24 2.55
CA ASP A 22 3.27 7.28 3.84
C ASP A 22 2.36 7.80 4.95
N PHE A 23 2.09 6.96 5.94
CA PHE A 23 1.35 7.29 7.16
C PHE A 23 2.28 7.56 8.37
N GLY A 24 3.58 7.74 8.13
CA GLY A 24 4.58 8.02 9.17
C GLY A 24 5.31 6.77 9.66
N SER A 25 5.40 5.72 8.84
CA SER A 25 6.15 4.52 9.20
C SER A 25 7.65 4.81 9.29
N GLN A 26 8.30 4.19 10.29
CA GLN A 26 9.76 4.20 10.39
C GLN A 26 10.44 3.46 9.23
N VAL A 27 9.72 2.61 8.50
CA VAL A 27 10.26 1.76 7.44
C VAL A 27 9.79 2.13 6.03
N THR A 28 9.09 3.27 5.83
CA THR A 28 8.61 3.67 4.48
C THR A 28 9.73 3.74 3.44
N GLN A 29 10.90 4.28 3.83
CA GLN A 29 12.06 4.34 2.94
C GLN A 29 12.63 2.95 2.60
N LEU A 30 12.53 1.99 3.52
CA LEU A 30 12.94 0.61 3.27
C LEU A 30 12.01 -0.07 2.26
N ILE A 31 10.68 0.16 2.37
CA ILE A 31 9.71 -0.31 1.37
C ILE A 31 10.09 0.22 -0.01
N ALA A 32 10.31 1.54 -0.15
CA ALA A 32 10.71 2.15 -1.42
C ALA A 32 12.02 1.57 -1.96
N ARG A 33 13.00 1.34 -1.09
CA ARG A 33 14.25 0.67 -1.48
C ARG A 33 14.00 -0.74 -2.02
N ARG A 34 13.15 -1.54 -1.38
CA ARG A 34 12.83 -2.91 -1.82
C ARG A 34 12.11 -2.93 -3.18
N VAL A 35 11.18 -2.00 -3.40
CA VAL A 35 10.51 -1.85 -4.70
C VAL A 35 11.52 -1.50 -5.80
N ARG A 36 12.45 -0.59 -5.52
CA ARG A 36 13.51 -0.20 -6.47
C ARG A 36 14.52 -1.31 -6.72
N GLU A 37 14.89 -2.08 -5.69
CA GLU A 37 15.73 -3.27 -5.83
C GLU A 37 15.07 -4.35 -6.71
N ALA A 38 13.73 -4.39 -6.75
CA ALA A 38 12.97 -5.23 -7.68
C ALA A 38 12.84 -4.63 -9.10
N GLY A 39 13.48 -3.49 -9.39
CA GLY A 39 13.52 -2.87 -10.72
C GLY A 39 12.29 -2.01 -11.07
N VAL A 40 11.42 -1.71 -10.11
CA VAL A 40 10.20 -0.92 -10.34
C VAL A 40 10.37 0.51 -9.84
N TYR A 41 9.93 1.50 -10.62
CA TYR A 41 9.93 2.89 -10.18
C TYR A 41 8.86 3.12 -9.11
N CYS A 42 9.22 3.88 -8.08
CA CYS A 42 8.27 4.24 -7.04
C CYS A 42 8.47 5.65 -6.50
N GLU A 43 7.36 6.27 -6.13
CA GLU A 43 7.30 7.53 -5.41
C GLU A 43 6.68 7.34 -4.04
N ILE A 44 7.13 8.13 -3.08
CA ILE A 44 6.58 8.18 -1.73
C ILE A 44 5.81 9.50 -1.63
N ALA A 45 4.53 9.43 -1.26
CA ALA A 45 3.73 10.60 -0.97
C ALA A 45 3.23 10.55 0.48
N PRO A 46 3.39 11.62 1.27
CA PRO A 46 2.73 11.70 2.56
C PRO A 46 1.21 11.71 2.37
N PHE A 47 0.47 11.07 3.28
CA PHE A 47 -0.97 10.82 3.12
C PHE A 47 -1.79 12.09 2.81
N GLN A 48 -1.40 13.25 3.34
CA GLN A 48 -2.05 14.54 3.09
C GLN A 48 -2.02 14.97 1.62
N SER A 49 -1.05 14.46 0.85
CA SER A 49 -0.87 14.76 -0.57
C SER A 49 -1.11 13.55 -1.47
N ALA A 50 -1.53 12.42 -0.91
CA ALA A 50 -1.64 11.16 -1.62
C ALA A 50 -2.68 11.20 -2.74
N GLU A 51 -3.77 11.96 -2.59
CA GLU A 51 -4.79 12.11 -3.64
C GLU A 51 -4.22 12.78 -4.89
N ARG A 52 -3.53 13.91 -4.70
CA ARG A 52 -2.84 14.61 -5.78
C ARG A 52 -1.77 13.72 -6.42
N ALA A 53 -0.92 13.09 -5.59
CA ALA A 53 0.13 12.21 -6.08
C ALA A 53 -0.43 11.04 -6.90
N PHE A 54 -1.53 10.42 -6.44
CA PHE A 54 -2.19 9.34 -7.16
C PHE A 54 -2.69 9.79 -8.54
N ALA A 55 -3.32 10.96 -8.62
CA ALA A 55 -3.80 11.54 -9.87
C ALA A 55 -2.66 11.89 -10.85
N GLU A 56 -1.55 12.43 -10.36
CA GLU A 56 -0.40 12.81 -11.18
C GLU A 56 0.41 11.60 -11.66
N ILE A 57 0.71 10.68 -10.74
CA ILE A 57 1.57 9.52 -11.01
C ILE A 57 0.82 8.48 -11.83
N ARG A 58 -0.49 8.29 -11.62
CA ARG A 58 -1.28 7.20 -12.21
C ARG A 58 -0.58 5.84 -12.03
N PRO A 59 -0.37 5.41 -10.77
CA PRO A 59 0.40 4.22 -10.48
C PRO A 59 -0.36 2.96 -10.91
N LYS A 60 0.37 1.90 -11.27
CA LYS A 60 -0.21 0.57 -11.55
C LYS A 60 -0.48 -0.23 -10.28
N ALA A 61 0.14 0.13 -9.16
CA ALA A 61 -0.12 -0.46 -7.85
C ALA A 61 0.16 0.56 -6.74
N VAL A 62 -0.46 0.36 -5.58
CA VAL A 62 -0.30 1.22 -4.41
C VAL A 62 0.17 0.40 -3.22
N ILE A 63 1.09 0.95 -2.43
CA ILE A 63 1.47 0.42 -1.12
C ILE A 63 1.04 1.40 -0.05
N LEU A 64 0.24 0.94 0.92
CA LEU A 64 -0.13 1.69 2.12
C LEU A 64 0.83 1.33 3.24
N SER A 65 1.64 2.28 3.69
CA SER A 65 2.67 2.02 4.70
C SER A 65 2.07 1.84 6.10
N GLY A 66 2.92 1.41 7.03
CA GLY A 66 2.61 1.46 8.46
C GLY A 66 2.52 2.90 9.00
N GLY A 67 2.24 3.03 10.28
CA GLY A 67 2.15 4.32 10.93
C GLY A 67 2.06 4.16 12.44
N PRO A 68 2.35 5.22 13.21
CA PRO A 68 2.29 5.17 14.66
C PRO A 68 0.86 5.35 15.22
N CYS A 69 -0.08 5.79 14.39
CA CYS A 69 -1.46 6.09 14.76
C CYS A 69 -2.30 4.84 15.00
N SER A 70 -3.45 5.00 15.66
CA SER A 70 -4.54 4.03 15.64
C SER A 70 -5.59 4.44 14.62
N VAL A 71 -6.10 3.51 13.82
CA VAL A 71 -7.18 3.80 12.84
C VAL A 71 -8.49 4.17 13.54
N THR A 72 -8.68 3.71 14.78
CA THR A 72 -9.89 3.98 15.58
C THR A 72 -9.97 5.42 16.08
N ASP A 73 -8.85 6.15 16.09
CA ASP A 73 -8.81 7.51 16.60
C ASP A 73 -9.48 8.48 15.63
N GLU A 74 -10.22 9.45 16.15
CA GLU A 74 -10.82 10.51 15.36
C GLU A 74 -9.73 11.34 14.66
N GLY A 75 -9.91 11.62 13.37
CA GLY A 75 -8.94 12.37 12.57
C GLY A 75 -7.64 11.62 12.26
N SER A 76 -7.56 10.32 12.57
CA SER A 76 -6.40 9.50 12.18
C SER A 76 -6.22 9.47 10.66
N PRO A 77 -4.98 9.32 10.15
CA PRO A 77 -4.70 9.36 8.72
C PRO A 77 -5.58 8.41 7.89
N ARG A 78 -5.98 8.84 6.68
CA ARG A 78 -6.80 8.04 5.76
C ARG A 78 -6.18 8.01 4.37
N ALA A 79 -6.42 6.93 3.64
CA ALA A 79 -6.08 6.85 2.23
C ALA A 79 -7.18 7.51 1.38
N PRO A 80 -6.81 8.19 0.28
CA PRO A 80 -7.77 8.67 -0.71
C PRO A 80 -8.67 7.54 -1.22
N GLN A 81 -9.99 7.75 -1.21
CA GLN A 81 -10.96 6.74 -1.65
C GLN A 81 -10.75 6.31 -3.12
N ALA A 82 -10.30 7.24 -3.96
CA ALA A 82 -9.98 7.01 -5.37
C ALA A 82 -8.97 5.88 -5.58
N ILE A 83 -8.09 5.59 -4.61
CA ILE A 83 -7.16 4.46 -4.68
C ILE A 83 -7.94 3.14 -4.73
N PHE A 84 -8.93 2.97 -3.86
CA PHE A 84 -9.72 1.73 -3.76
C PHE A 84 -10.69 1.57 -4.93
N GLU A 85 -11.21 2.67 -5.46
CA GLU A 85 -12.13 2.68 -6.58
C GLU A 85 -11.43 2.49 -7.93
N SER A 86 -10.12 2.71 -8.00
CA SER A 86 -9.35 2.64 -9.25
C SER A 86 -9.20 1.23 -9.83
N GLY A 87 -9.36 0.19 -9.00
CA GLY A 87 -9.05 -1.19 -9.36
C GLY A 87 -7.54 -1.52 -9.40
N ALA A 88 -6.66 -0.57 -9.07
CA ALA A 88 -5.24 -0.86 -8.91
C ALA A 88 -5.01 -1.80 -7.70
N PRO A 89 -4.11 -2.80 -7.80
CA PRO A 89 -3.73 -3.62 -6.66
C PRO A 89 -3.17 -2.78 -5.51
N VAL A 90 -3.61 -3.09 -4.29
CA VAL A 90 -3.17 -2.42 -3.06
C VAL A 90 -2.52 -3.43 -2.13
N LEU A 91 -1.28 -3.17 -1.73
CA LEU A 91 -0.62 -3.86 -0.62
C LEU A 91 -0.64 -2.96 0.61
N ALA A 92 -1.18 -3.45 1.72
CA ALA A 92 -1.35 -2.68 2.93
C ALA A 92 -0.54 -3.32 4.07
N ILE A 93 0.26 -2.51 4.78
CA ILE A 93 1.22 -3.00 5.77
C ILE A 93 0.90 -2.40 7.13
N CYS A 94 0.60 -3.24 8.13
CA CYS A 94 0.37 -2.83 9.53
C CYS A 94 -0.75 -1.77 9.63
N TYR A 95 -0.45 -0.52 9.97
CA TYR A 95 -1.46 0.55 9.99
C TYR A 95 -2.24 0.64 8.67
N GLY A 96 -1.56 0.50 7.52
CA GLY A 96 -2.21 0.50 6.22
C GLY A 96 -3.25 -0.62 6.09
N GLU A 97 -2.98 -1.81 6.64
CA GLU A 97 -3.89 -2.96 6.62
C GLU A 97 -5.13 -2.69 7.48
N GLN A 98 -4.92 -2.17 8.69
CA GLN A 98 -6.02 -1.76 9.57
C GLN A 98 -6.89 -0.68 8.93
N LEU A 99 -6.25 0.31 8.31
CA LEU A 99 -6.92 1.37 7.56
C LEU A 99 -7.72 0.82 6.39
N LEU A 100 -7.17 -0.11 5.62
CA LEU A 100 -7.86 -0.76 4.51
C LEU A 100 -9.11 -1.49 5.01
N ALA A 101 -8.99 -2.29 6.07
CA ALA A 101 -10.11 -2.99 6.68
C ALA A 101 -11.21 -2.00 7.12
N ALA A 102 -10.85 -0.95 7.85
CA ALA A 102 -11.81 0.04 8.34
C ALA A 102 -12.50 0.83 7.21
N GLN A 103 -11.76 1.28 6.19
CA GLN A 103 -12.32 2.08 5.09
C GLN A 103 -13.19 1.25 4.13
N LEU A 104 -12.99 -0.08 4.07
CA LEU A 104 -13.82 -0.98 3.27
C LEU A 104 -14.97 -1.63 4.07
N GLY A 105 -15.27 -1.13 5.26
CA GLY A 105 -16.42 -1.53 6.06
C GLY A 105 -16.18 -2.73 6.99
N GLY A 106 -14.94 -3.17 7.13
CA GLY A 106 -14.51 -4.12 8.16
C GLY A 106 -14.41 -3.48 9.54
N GLY A 107 -14.35 -4.31 10.57
CA GLY A 107 -14.13 -3.88 11.95
C GLY A 107 -12.64 -3.85 12.30
N VAL A 108 -12.22 -2.83 13.05
CA VAL A 108 -10.91 -2.77 13.69
C VAL A 108 -11.10 -2.40 15.16
N GLU A 109 -10.46 -3.16 16.04
CA GLU A 109 -10.52 -2.94 17.49
C GLU A 109 -9.17 -2.42 18.01
N GLY A 110 -9.23 -1.54 18.99
CA GLY A 110 -8.04 -1.05 19.67
C GLY A 110 -7.37 -2.16 20.48
N GLY A 111 -6.11 -2.44 20.20
CA GLY A 111 -5.33 -3.42 20.96
C GLY A 111 -5.00 -2.94 22.38
N HIS A 112 -4.96 -3.86 23.34
CA HIS A 112 -4.54 -3.57 24.71
C HIS A 112 -3.02 -3.37 24.86
N HIS A 113 -2.21 -3.92 23.94
CA HIS A 113 -0.76 -3.79 23.90
C HIS A 113 -0.25 -3.68 22.46
N ARG A 114 0.86 -2.96 22.26
CA ARG A 114 1.56 -2.91 20.97
C ARG A 114 2.55 -4.07 20.91
N GLU A 115 2.37 -4.96 19.95
CA GLU A 115 3.28 -6.08 19.74
C GLU A 115 4.36 -5.70 18.73
N PHE A 116 5.62 -5.96 19.08
CA PHE A 116 6.74 -5.83 18.17
C PHE A 116 7.73 -6.95 18.46
N GLY A 117 7.97 -7.81 17.48
CA GLY A 117 8.82 -8.97 17.66
C GLY A 117 8.61 -10.01 16.57
N ARG A 118 9.39 -11.10 16.65
CA ARG A 118 9.12 -12.27 15.83
C ARG A 118 7.89 -12.99 16.38
N ALA A 119 7.00 -13.36 15.48
CA ALA A 119 5.86 -14.22 15.76
C ALA A 119 5.90 -15.38 14.77
N ALA A 120 5.45 -16.55 15.20
CA ALA A 120 5.17 -17.64 14.29
C ALA A 120 3.78 -17.42 13.68
N ILE A 121 3.65 -17.55 12.36
CA ILE A 121 2.38 -17.36 11.66
C ILE A 121 2.02 -18.64 10.90
N ASP A 122 0.77 -19.10 11.06
CA ASP A 122 0.20 -20.21 10.32
C ASP A 122 -0.48 -19.72 9.03
N VAL A 123 -0.11 -20.29 7.89
CA VAL A 123 -0.74 -19.98 6.60
C VAL A 123 -1.94 -20.91 6.39
N LEU A 124 -3.14 -20.39 6.64
CA LEU A 124 -4.36 -21.20 6.59
C LEU A 124 -4.92 -21.39 5.17
N GLU A 125 -4.66 -20.44 4.27
CA GLU A 125 -5.19 -20.44 2.91
C GLU A 125 -4.14 -20.02 1.88
N ASP A 126 -4.31 -20.49 0.65
CA ASP A 126 -3.46 -20.10 -0.47
C ASP A 126 -3.70 -18.63 -0.86
N SER A 127 -2.63 -17.91 -1.18
CA SER A 127 -2.70 -16.52 -1.61
C SER A 127 -1.68 -16.26 -2.72
N PRO A 128 -2.05 -15.55 -3.80
CA PRO A 128 -1.09 -15.08 -4.79
C PRO A 128 0.05 -14.27 -4.18
N LEU A 129 -0.18 -13.58 -3.05
CA LEU A 129 0.85 -12.83 -2.33
C LEU A 129 1.95 -13.74 -1.75
N PHE A 130 1.63 -14.99 -1.41
CA PHE A 130 2.54 -15.93 -0.77
C PHE A 130 3.24 -16.87 -1.75
N ALA A 131 2.90 -16.78 -3.05
CA ALA A 131 3.45 -17.66 -4.07
C ALA A 131 4.99 -17.62 -4.09
N GLY A 132 5.62 -18.81 -3.94
CA GLY A 132 7.07 -18.97 -3.92
C GLY A 132 7.76 -18.54 -2.62
N ALA A 133 7.00 -18.11 -1.61
CA ALA A 133 7.52 -17.75 -0.29
C ALA A 133 6.96 -18.67 0.80
N TRP A 134 5.63 -18.78 0.90
CA TRP A 134 4.94 -19.56 1.93
C TRP A 134 3.84 -20.44 1.33
N GLU A 135 3.62 -21.60 1.95
CA GLU A 135 2.65 -22.62 1.54
C GLU A 135 1.54 -22.81 2.58
N LYS A 136 0.32 -23.10 2.11
CA LYS A 136 -0.81 -23.46 2.96
C LYS A 136 -0.46 -24.65 3.86
N GLY A 137 -0.80 -24.52 5.14
CA GLY A 137 -0.49 -25.49 6.20
C GLY A 137 0.91 -25.34 6.80
N GLY A 138 1.74 -24.41 6.32
CA GLY A 138 3.04 -24.11 6.90
C GLY A 138 2.97 -23.11 8.06
N THR A 139 3.96 -23.21 8.95
CA THR A 139 4.22 -22.25 10.05
C THR A 139 5.59 -21.63 9.84
N TYR A 140 5.67 -20.29 9.84
CA TYR A 140 6.88 -19.51 9.55
C TYR A 140 7.23 -18.54 10.67
#